data_AF-A0A1F7HBR9-F1
#
_entry.id   AF-A0A1F7HBR9-F1
#
_cell.length_a   1.000
_cell.length_b   1.000
_cell.length_c   1.000
_cell.angle_alpha   90.00
_cell.angle_beta   90.00
_cell.angle_gamma   90.00
#
_symmetry.space_group_name_H-M   'P 1'
#
loop_
_entity.id
_entity.type
_entity.pdbx_description
1 polymer ?
#
loop_
_entity_poly.entity_id
_entity_poly.type
_entity_poly.pdbx_seq_one_letter_code
_entity_poly.pdbx_strand_id
1 'polypeptide(L)'
;MEDLLRNLFITQNPPLSLQEGIILFIIFTWSIAWKGLALWHAAHNREKIWFVVILIANTAGILEILYLFIFSTSKLDIRVMIDKIKASIHGKL
;
A
#
# COMPACT_ATOMS: atom_id res chain seq x y z
N MET A 1 -40.37 -26.93 24.38
CA MET A 1 -39.16 -26.28 24.94
C MET A 1 -38.09 -26.10 23.88
N GLU A 2 -37.81 -27.12 23.07
CA GLU A 2 -36.88 -27.06 21.93
C GLU A 2 -37.07 -25.84 21.00
N ASP A 3 -38.31 -25.50 20.62
CA ASP A 3 -38.58 -24.34 19.75
C ASP A 3 -38.24 -23.00 20.41
N LEU A 4 -38.42 -22.91 21.73
CA LEU A 4 -38.09 -21.70 22.49
C LEU A 4 -36.58 -21.54 22.60
N LEU A 5 -35.86 -22.64 22.82
CA LEU A 5 -34.40 -22.63 22.79
C LEU A 5 -33.90 -22.24 21.40
N ARG A 6 -34.45 -22.83 20.33
CA ARG A 6 -34.09 -22.52 18.94
C ARG A 6 -34.26 -21.03 18.61
N ASN A 7 -35.35 -20.41 19.07
CA ASN A 7 -35.61 -18.98 18.87
C ASN A 7 -34.70 -18.10 19.73
N LEU A 8 -34.42 -18.48 20.99
CA LEU A 8 -33.50 -17.77 21.86
C LEU A 8 -32.07 -17.76 21.30
N PHE A 9 -31.60 -18.88 20.76
CA PHE A 9 -30.29 -18.96 20.11
C PHE A 9 -30.20 -18.09 18.85
N ILE A 10 -31.26 -18.04 18.03
CA ILE A 10 -31.30 -17.23 16.78
C ILE A 10 -31.42 -15.72 17.07
N THR A 11 -32.14 -15.32 18.12
CA THR A 11 -32.24 -13.90 18.52
C THR A 11 -30.93 -13.34 19.08
N GLN A 12 -30.12 -14.16 19.78
CA GLN A 12 -28.84 -13.74 20.35
C GLN A 12 -27.67 -13.87 19.36
N ASN A 13 -27.80 -14.73 18.34
CA ASN A 13 -26.88 -14.81 17.21
C ASN A 13 -27.63 -14.41 15.94
N PRO A 14 -27.83 -13.11 15.69
CA PRO A 14 -28.48 -12.67 14.47
C PRO A 14 -27.71 -13.26 13.27
N PRO A 15 -28.37 -14.01 12.36
CA PRO A 15 -27.72 -14.47 11.15
C PRO A 15 -27.18 -13.25 10.40
N LEU A 16 -25.95 -13.34 9.88
CA LEU A 16 -25.22 -12.24 9.19
C LEU A 16 -26.21 -11.28 8.52
N SER A 17 -26.44 -10.12 9.13
CA SER A 17 -27.37 -9.16 8.59
C SER A 17 -26.74 -8.54 7.34
N LEU A 18 -27.55 -8.27 6.31
CA LEU A 18 -27.08 -7.70 5.04
C LEU A 18 -26.26 -6.40 5.24
N GLN A 19 -26.46 -5.72 6.37
CA GLN A 19 -25.74 -4.53 6.79
C GLN A 19 -24.25 -4.79 7.07
N GLU A 20 -23.90 -5.89 7.75
CA GLU A 20 -22.51 -6.25 8.06
C GLU A 20 -21.73 -6.59 6.78
N GLY A 21 -22.39 -7.24 5.82
CA GLY A 21 -21.80 -7.59 4.52
C GLY A 21 -21.43 -6.37 3.67
N ILE A 22 -22.25 -5.33 3.68
CA ILE A 22 -22.00 -4.10 2.90
C ILE A 22 -20.80 -3.34 3.46
N ILE A 23 -20.69 -3.23 4.78
CA ILE A 23 -19.58 -2.54 5.45
C ILE A 23 -18.25 -3.23 5.12
N LEU A 24 -18.22 -4.57 5.20
CA LEU A 24 -17.06 -5.35 4.81
C LEU A 24 -16.70 -5.19 3.33
N PHE A 25 -17.70 -5.18 2.45
CA PHE A 25 -17.47 -5.02 1.01
C PHE A 25 -16.88 -3.64 0.65
N ILE A 26 -17.37 -2.58 1.30
CA ILE A 26 -16.85 -1.21 1.12
C ILE A 26 -15.40 -1.13 1.61
N ILE A 27 -15.11 -1.64 2.80
CA ILE A 27 -13.75 -1.62 3.36
C ILE A 27 -12.78 -2.44 2.49
N PHE A 28 -13.24 -3.57 1.97
CA PHE A 28 -12.43 -4.44 1.11
C PHE A 28 -12.12 -3.76 -0.23
N THR A 29 -13.13 -3.20 -0.89
CA THR A 29 -12.97 -2.47 -2.15
C THR A 29 -12.08 -1.25 -1.98
N TRP A 30 -12.30 -0.48 -0.90
CA TRP A 30 -11.47 0.66 -0.54
C TRP A 30 -10.01 0.22 -0.34
N SER A 31 -9.76 -0.78 0.49
CA SER A 31 -8.41 -1.29 0.75
C SER A 31 -7.70 -1.75 -0.52
N ILE A 32 -8.39 -2.46 -1.43
CA ILE A 32 -7.82 -2.90 -2.70
C ILE A 32 -7.49 -1.73 -3.61
N ALA A 33 -8.32 -0.68 -3.64
CA ALA A 33 -8.05 0.51 -4.45
C ALA A 33 -6.73 1.18 -4.03
N TRP A 34 -6.51 1.35 -2.72
CA TRP A 34 -5.25 1.91 -2.19
C TRP A 34 -4.05 0.99 -2.42
N LYS A 35 -4.21 -0.33 -2.19
CA LYS A 35 -3.14 -1.32 -2.41
C LYS A 35 -2.72 -1.41 -3.88
N GLY A 36 -3.70 -1.36 -4.79
CA GLY A 36 -3.48 -1.39 -6.24
C GLY A 36 -2.76 -0.15 -6.76
N LEU A 37 -3.15 1.04 -6.27
CA LEU A 37 -2.50 2.29 -6.66
C LEU A 37 -1.01 2.32 -6.25
N ALA A 38 -0.70 1.83 -5.05
CA ALA A 38 0.67 1.76 -4.55
C ALA A 38 1.52 0.71 -5.28
N LEU A 39 0.96 -0.46 -5.59
CA LEU A 39 1.62 -1.45 -6.43
C LEU A 39 1.92 -0.89 -7.83
N TRP A 40 0.96 -0.19 -8.45
CA TRP A 40 1.12 0.42 -9.77
C TRP A 40 2.25 1.44 -9.78
N HIS A 41 2.32 2.28 -8.75
CA HIS A 41 3.38 3.29 -8.62
C HIS A 41 4.76 2.65 -8.39
N ALA A 42 4.86 1.65 -7.49
CA ALA A 42 6.11 0.93 -7.23
C ALA A 42 6.62 0.15 -8.46
N ALA A 43 5.70 -0.47 -9.22
CA ALA A 43 6.02 -1.16 -10.47
C ALA A 43 6.53 -0.19 -11.54
N HIS A 44 5.91 0.99 -11.67
CA HIS A 44 6.30 1.99 -12.66
C HIS A 44 7.68 2.60 -12.37
N ASN A 45 8.02 2.83 -11.10
CA ASN A 45 9.30 3.40 -10.70
C ASN A 45 10.47 2.39 -10.62
N ARG A 46 10.27 1.13 -11.04
CA ARG A 46 11.25 0.02 -10.95
C ARG A 46 11.77 -0.27 -9.53
N GLU A 47 11.03 0.14 -8.51
CA GLU A 47 11.36 -0.04 -7.09
C GLU A 47 10.92 -1.45 -6.63
N LYS A 48 11.64 -2.49 -7.09
CA LYS A 48 11.29 -3.90 -6.87
C LYS A 48 11.22 -4.29 -5.38
N ILE A 49 12.04 -3.67 -4.54
CA ILE A 49 12.09 -3.93 -3.09
C ILE A 49 10.77 -3.48 -2.44
N TRP A 50 10.28 -2.29 -2.81
CA TRP A 50 9.05 -1.73 -2.28
C TRP A 50 7.80 -2.44 -2.79
N PHE A 51 7.82 -2.93 -4.03
CA PHE A 51 6.78 -3.82 -4.53
C PHE A 51 6.59 -5.06 -3.63
N VAL A 52 7.70 -5.71 -3.23
CA VAL A 52 7.67 -6.89 -2.35
C VAL A 52 7.26 -6.54 -0.93
N VAL A 53 7.71 -5.40 -0.39
CA VAL A 53 7.32 -4.95 0.95
C VAL A 53 5.82 -4.65 1.04
N ILE A 54 5.24 -3.98 0.04
CA ILE A 54 3.79 -3.69 -0.01
C ILE A 54 2.97 -4.98 -0.23
N LEU A 55 3.52 -5.95 -0.96
CA LEU A 55 2.88 -7.25 -1.16
C LEU A 55 2.79 -8.05 0.15
N ILE A 56 3.83 -7.98 0.98
CA ILE A 56 3.92 -8.71 2.26
C ILE A 56 3.23 -7.95 3.41
N ALA A 57 3.18 -6.62 3.35
CA ALA A 57 2.54 -5.82 4.38
C ALA A 57 1.01 -5.85 4.26
N ASN A 58 0.34 -6.29 5.32
CA ASN A 58 -1.12 -6.20 5.50
C ASN A 58 -1.50 -5.01 6.39
N THR A 59 -0.89 -3.84 6.17
CA THR A 59 -1.07 -2.66 7.03
C THR A 59 -1.93 -1.61 6.33
N ALA A 60 -3.24 -1.88 6.21
CA ALA A 60 -4.34 -0.95 5.89
C ALA A 60 -3.98 0.47 5.35
N GLY A 61 -3.17 0.57 4.29
CA GLY A 61 -2.75 1.85 3.68
C GLY A 61 -1.70 2.68 4.44
N ILE A 62 -1.31 2.33 5.67
CA ILE A 62 -0.39 3.16 6.49
C ILE A 62 1.06 3.10 5.98
N LEU A 63 1.46 1.94 5.44
CA LEU A 63 2.82 1.71 4.98
C LEU A 63 3.06 2.34 3.60
N GLU A 64 2.00 2.47 2.79
CA GLU A 64 2.01 3.20 1.52
C GLU A 64 2.30 4.70 1.68
N ILE A 65 1.75 5.35 2.71
CA ILE A 65 1.96 6.80 2.96
C ILE A 65 3.40 7.07 3.42
N LEU A 66 3.96 6.20 4.26
CA LEU A 66 5.34 6.30 4.72
C LEU A 66 6.34 6.14 3.55
N TYR A 67 5.99 5.34 2.54
CA TYR A 67 6.81 5.16 1.35
C TYR A 67 6.91 6.42 0.48
N LEU A 68 5.76 7.06 0.21
CA LEU A 68 5.72 8.33 -0.52
C LEU A 68 6.54 9.42 0.19
N PHE A 69 6.58 9.41 1.52
CA PHE A 69 7.33 10.39 2.30
C PHE A 69 8.85 10.18 2.25
N ILE A 70 9.32 8.93 2.18
CA ILE A 70 10.75 8.57 2.13
C ILE A 70 11.34 8.74 0.73
N PHE A 71 10.57 8.51 -0.33
CA PHE A 71 11.08 8.56 -1.71
C PHE A 71 11.29 9.97 -2.28
N SER A 72 11.01 11.03 -1.51
CA SER A 72 11.22 12.41 -1.95
C SER A 72 12.70 12.82 -2.13
N THR A 73 13.68 11.98 -1.77
CA THR A 73 15.10 12.38 -1.80
C THR A 73 15.90 11.65 -2.89
N SER A 74 16.05 12.36 -4.01
CA SER A 74 17.33 12.70 -4.62
C SER A 74 18.29 11.55 -4.93
N LYS A 75 18.00 10.82 -6.01
CA LYS A 75 19.03 10.33 -6.91
C LYS A 75 18.77 11.08 -8.22
N LEU A 76 19.57 12.05 -8.65
CA LEU A 76 20.71 11.78 -9.51
C LEU A 76 21.26 13.13 -10.00
N ASP A 77 22.09 13.80 -9.22
CA ASP A 77 22.92 14.89 -9.79
C ASP A 77 24.35 14.90 -9.25
N ILE A 78 24.65 14.22 -8.12
CA ILE A 78 26.03 14.15 -7.61
C ILE A 78 26.99 13.49 -8.62
N ARG A 79 26.58 12.39 -9.28
CA ARG A 79 27.42 11.73 -10.28
C ARG A 79 27.59 12.59 -11.54
N VAL A 80 26.54 13.28 -11.95
CA VAL A 80 26.54 14.21 -13.10
C VAL A 80 27.41 15.44 -12.82
N MET A 81 27.34 16.00 -11.61
CA MET A 81 28.20 17.10 -11.16
C MET A 81 29.67 16.67 -11.08
N ILE A 82 29.96 15.48 -10.53
CA ILE A 82 31.32 14.94 -10.49
C ILE A 82 31.87 14.73 -11.90
N ASP A 83 31.08 14.18 -12.83
CA ASP A 83 31.50 13.96 -14.22
C ASP A 83 31.74 15.30 -14.95
N LYS A 84 30.90 16.32 -14.72
CA LYS A 84 31.13 17.68 -15.23
C LYS A 84 32.41 18.31 -14.69
N ILE A 85 32.70 18.16 -13.39
CA ILE A 85 33.92 18.69 -12.77
C ILE A 85 35.15 17.97 -13.35
N LYS A 86 35.10 16.64 -13.47
CA LYS A 86 36.22 15.84 -13.99
C LYS A 86 36.54 16.18 -15.45
N ALA A 87 35.52 16.38 -16.28
CA ALA A 87 35.66 16.79 -17.67
C ALA A 87 36.26 18.21 -17.80
N SER A 88 35.87 19.14 -16.93
CA SER A 88 36.37 20.51 -16.91
C SER A 88 37.86 20.61 -16.50
N ILE A 89 38.33 19.71 -15.62
CA ILE A 89 39.73 19.68 -15.18
C ILE A 89 40.64 19.10 -16.27
N HIS A 90 40.21 18.03 -16.96
CA HIS A 90 41.04 17.36 -17.97
C HIS A 90 41.11 18.10 -19.31
N GLY A 91 40.09 18.89 -19.67
CA GLY A 91 40.10 19.69 -20.91
C GLY A 91 40.89 21.00 -20.83
N LYS A 92 41.52 21.29 -19.69
CA LYS A 92 42.23 22.56 -19.42
C LYS A 92 43.74 22.38 -19.17
N LEU A 93 44.24 21.14 -19.28
CA LEU A 93 45.66 20.76 -19.16
C LEU A 93 46.21 20.35 -20.54
#